data_AF-E6MFA9-F1
#
_entry.id   AF-E6MFA9-F1
#
_cell.length_a   1.000
_cell.length_b   1.000
_cell.length_c   1.000
_cell.angle_alpha   90.00
_cell.angle_beta   90.00
_cell.angle_gamma   90.00
#
_symmetry.space_group_name_H-M   'P 1'
#
loop_
_entity.id
_entity.type
_entity.pdbx_description
1 polymer ?
#
loop_
_entity_poly.entity_id
_entity_poly.type
_entity_poly.pdbx_seq_one_letter_code
_entity_poly.pdbx_strand_id
1 'polypeptide(L)'
;MKDKKQWITQILLVGSNAILFALFWYRFYNYQVFTYYSRPGYVLVNIIFWAAFLNLAFFHGAFRIQQYNRGRLIFANILTLGTADIMIYIGGCLFKGGYMDVKPGFVMALLQGICALAVVLWATRQNAK
;
A
#
# COMPACT_ATOMS: atom_id res chain seq x y z
N MET A 1 4.94 25.50 8.71
CA MET A 1 4.31 25.16 7.40
C MET A 1 4.91 23.92 6.71
N LYS A 2 6.22 23.66 6.81
CA LYS A 2 6.88 22.50 6.15
C LYS A 2 6.47 21.12 6.69
N ASP A 3 6.33 20.96 8.01
CA ASP A 3 5.84 19.70 8.61
C ASP A 3 4.40 19.34 8.21
N LYS A 4 3.53 20.36 8.13
CA LYS A 4 2.12 20.16 7.77
C LYS A 4 1.98 19.54 6.37
N LYS A 5 2.83 19.92 5.41
CA LYS A 5 2.81 19.38 4.04
C LYS A 5 3.30 17.93 4.00
N GLN A 6 4.34 17.61 4.77
CA GLN A 6 4.84 16.24 4.88
C GLN A 6 3.78 15.32 5.48
N TRP A 7 3.13 15.75 6.56
CA TRP A 7 2.02 15.03 7.19
C TRP A 7 0.86 14.78 6.22
N ILE A 8 0.44 15.80 5.46
CA ILE A 8 -0.63 15.65 4.45
C ILE A 8 -0.24 14.61 3.38
N THR A 9 1.01 14.65 2.90
CA THR A 9 1.47 13.71 1.87
C THR A 9 1.51 12.27 2.39
N GLN A 10 1.95 12.07 3.64
CA GLN A 10 1.94 10.77 4.30
C GLN A 10 0.51 10.24 4.46
N ILE A 11 -0.43 11.06 4.93
CA ILE A 11 -1.84 10.69 5.05
C ILE A 11 -2.41 10.30 3.68
N LEU A 12 -2.14 11.07 2.63
CA LEU A 12 -2.62 10.78 1.28
C LEU A 12 -2.04 9.46 0.76
N LEU A 13 -0.74 9.23 0.93
CA LEU A 13 -0.08 7.98 0.52
C LEU A 13 -0.65 6.78 1.28
N VAL A 14 -0.69 6.84 2.60
CA VAL A 14 -1.16 5.71 3.42
C VAL A 14 -2.65 5.48 3.19
N GLY A 15 -3.46 6.55 3.25
CA GLY A 15 -4.92 6.47 3.12
C GLY A 15 -5.37 5.95 1.77
N SER A 16 -4.84 6.50 0.66
CA SER A 16 -5.25 6.05 -0.68
C SER A 16 -4.89 4.59 -0.94
N ASN A 17 -3.67 4.17 -0.59
CA ASN A 17 -3.22 2.80 -0.81
C ASN A 17 -3.90 1.80 0.11
N ALA A 18 -4.18 2.17 1.35
CA ALA A 18 -4.96 1.36 2.28
C ALA A 18 -6.39 1.16 1.81
N ILE A 19 -7.05 2.21 1.31
CA ILE A 19 -8.42 2.11 0.79
C ILE A 19 -8.46 1.19 -0.44
N LEU A 20 -7.51 1.35 -1.37
CA LEU A 20 -7.42 0.47 -2.54
C LEU A 20 -7.20 -0.99 -2.14
N PHE A 21 -6.24 -1.24 -1.23
CA PHE A 21 -5.98 -2.57 -0.70
C PHE A 21 -7.23 -3.17 -0.07
N ALA A 22 -7.89 -2.43 0.82
CA ALA A 22 -9.09 -2.84 1.53
C ALA A 22 -10.21 -3.25 0.56
N LEU A 23 -10.49 -2.43 -0.46
CA LEU A 23 -11.53 -2.69 -1.46
C LEU A 23 -11.22 -3.94 -2.29
N PHE A 24 -10.00 -4.07 -2.81
CA PHE A 24 -9.60 -5.22 -3.63
C PHE A 24 -9.56 -6.51 -2.81
N TRP A 25 -9.00 -6.45 -1.60
CA TRP A 25 -8.97 -7.60 -0.70
C TRP A 25 -10.39 -8.08 -0.38
N TYR A 26 -11.29 -7.17 0.03
CA TYR A 26 -12.68 -7.51 0.32
C TYR A 26 -13.37 -8.17 -0.88
N ARG A 27 -13.22 -7.57 -2.06
CA ARG A 27 -13.99 -7.94 -3.25
C ARG A 27 -13.53 -9.23 -3.91
N PHE A 28 -12.22 -9.52 -3.89
CA PHE A 28 -11.64 -10.59 -4.68
C PHE A 28 -11.03 -11.72 -3.83
N TYR A 29 -10.43 -11.40 -2.69
CA TYR A 29 -9.63 -12.37 -1.92
C TYR A 29 -10.31 -12.86 -0.64
N ASN A 30 -11.08 -11.99 0.02
CA ASN A 30 -11.54 -12.23 1.38
C ASN A 30 -12.37 -13.51 1.54
N TYR A 31 -13.34 -13.75 0.65
CA TYR A 31 -14.14 -14.98 0.68
C TYR A 31 -13.39 -16.23 0.22
N GLN A 32 -12.29 -16.08 -0.52
CA GLN A 32 -11.44 -17.22 -0.90
C GLN A 32 -10.57 -17.70 0.27
N VAL A 33 -10.18 -16.77 1.14
CA VAL A 33 -9.30 -17.05 2.29
C VAL A 33 -10.12 -17.36 3.55
N PHE A 34 -11.21 -16.64 3.79
CA PHE A 34 -12.02 -16.75 4.99
C PHE A 34 -13.50 -17.02 4.65
N THR A 35 -13.85 -18.29 4.47
CA THR A 35 -15.23 -18.70 4.17
C THR A 35 -16.18 -18.44 5.34
N TYR A 36 -15.83 -18.92 6.54
CA TYR A 36 -16.68 -18.82 7.74
C TYR A 36 -16.45 -17.53 8.54
N TYR A 37 -15.23 -17.02 8.54
CA TYR A 37 -14.80 -15.85 9.33
C TYR A 37 -14.49 -14.63 8.45
N SER A 38 -15.27 -14.44 7.38
CA SER A 38 -15.04 -13.42 6.34
C SER A 38 -14.87 -12.01 6.91
N ARG A 39 -15.73 -11.57 7.84
CA ARG A 39 -15.67 -10.22 8.43
C ARG A 39 -14.48 -10.02 9.40
N PRO A 40 -14.26 -10.88 10.41
CA PRO A 40 -13.11 -10.70 11.30
C PRO A 40 -11.78 -10.95 10.59
N GLY A 41 -11.71 -11.90 9.64
CA GLY A 41 -10.52 -12.14 8.82
C GLY A 41 -10.17 -10.93 7.94
N TYR A 42 -11.18 -10.28 7.35
CA TYR A 42 -11.00 -9.03 6.61
C TYR A 42 -10.35 -7.94 7.46
N VAL A 43 -10.89 -7.69 8.66
CA VAL A 43 -10.38 -6.66 9.57
C VAL A 43 -8.94 -6.98 9.96
N LEU A 44 -8.65 -8.24 10.30
CA LEU A 44 -7.31 -8.68 10.68
C LEU A 44 -6.29 -8.44 9.55
N VAL A 45 -6.61 -8.83 8.31
CA VAL A 45 -5.70 -8.63 7.17
C VAL A 45 -5.44 -7.16 6.91
N ASN A 46 -6.45 -6.30 7.03
CA ASN A 46 -6.25 -4.85 6.88
C ASN A 46 -5.32 -4.28 7.96
N ILE A 47 -5.44 -4.74 9.21
CA ILE A 47 -4.54 -4.33 10.29
C ILE A 47 -3.10 -4.79 10.00
N ILE A 48 -2.93 -6.03 9.56
CA ILE A 48 -1.60 -6.59 9.22
C ILE A 48 -1.00 -5.82 8.04
N PHE A 49 -1.79 -5.53 6.99
CA PHE A 49 -1.34 -4.73 5.86
C PHE A 49 -0.88 -3.34 6.30
N TRP A 50 -1.67 -2.65 7.13
CA TRP A 50 -1.31 -1.33 7.66
C TRP A 50 0.01 -1.36 8.44
N ALA A 51 0.16 -2.33 9.34
CA ALA A 51 1.37 -2.49 10.11
C ALA A 51 2.58 -2.77 9.21
N ALA A 52 2.46 -3.70 8.26
CA ALA A 52 3.52 -4.04 7.33
C ALA A 52 3.91 -2.84 6.44
N PHE A 53 2.91 -2.16 5.87
CA PHE A 53 3.11 -1.00 5.00
C PHE A 53 3.82 0.14 5.72
N LEU A 54 3.39 0.49 6.94
CA LEU A 54 4.05 1.55 7.73
C LEU A 54 5.50 1.18 8.06
N ASN A 55 5.75 -0.02 8.54
CA ASN A 55 7.11 -0.47 8.86
C ASN A 55 8.02 -0.44 7.61
N LEU A 56 7.54 -0.94 6.48
CA LEU A 56 8.26 -0.91 5.21
C LEU A 56 8.45 0.52 4.69
N ALA A 57 7.49 1.42 4.90
CA ALA A 57 7.59 2.81 4.48
C ALA A 57 8.67 3.56 5.27
N PHE A 58 8.79 3.28 6.58
CA PHE A 58 9.89 3.80 7.41
C PHE A 58 11.24 3.19 7.01
N PHE A 59 11.27 1.87 6.76
CA PHE A 59 12.49 1.14 6.40
C PHE A 59 13.07 1.58 5.05
N HIS A 60 12.25 1.61 3.99
CA HIS A 60 12.69 2.07 2.67
C HIS A 60 12.84 3.59 2.57
N GLY A 61 12.37 4.34 3.57
CA GLY A 61 12.39 5.80 3.56
C GLY A 61 11.41 6.41 2.57
N ALA A 62 10.27 5.76 2.31
CA ALA A 62 9.21 6.23 1.43
C ALA A 62 8.62 7.59 1.86
N PHE A 63 8.74 7.93 3.15
CA PHE A 63 8.30 9.20 3.73
C PHE A 63 9.37 10.29 3.79
N ARG A 64 10.60 10.04 3.34
CA ARG A 64 11.73 11.00 3.39
C ARG A 64 11.71 12.00 2.23
N ILE A 65 10.58 12.69 2.06
CA ILE A 65 10.26 13.59 0.94
C ILE A 65 11.28 14.74 0.80
N GLN A 66 11.89 15.18 1.90
CA GLN A 66 12.82 16.31 1.91
C GLN A 66 14.28 15.92 1.59
N GLN A 67 14.65 14.66 1.85
CA GLN A 67 16.04 14.20 1.73
C GLN A 67 16.32 13.51 0.38
N TYR A 68 15.29 12.93 -0.23
CA TYR A 68 15.45 12.08 -1.42
C TYR A 68 15.02 12.79 -2.69
N ASN A 69 15.76 12.54 -3.77
CA ASN A 69 15.36 12.94 -5.11
C ASN A 69 14.03 12.25 -5.51
N ARG A 70 13.26 12.89 -6.40
CA ARG A 70 11.93 12.44 -6.85
C ARG A 70 11.93 10.97 -7.26
N GLY A 71 12.91 10.56 -8.07
CA GLY A 71 13.03 9.16 -8.53
C GLY A 71 13.25 8.17 -7.39
N ARG A 72 14.08 8.52 -6.40
CA ARG A 72 14.33 7.67 -5.22
C ARG A 72 13.08 7.56 -4.34
N LEU A 73 12.30 8.63 -4.23
CA LEU A 73 11.04 8.61 -3.48
C LEU A 73 9.97 7.74 -4.16
N ILE A 74 9.83 7.84 -5.49
CA ILE A 74 8.93 7.01 -6.29
C ILE A 74 9.32 5.53 -6.13
N PHE A 75 10.60 5.23 -6.32
CA PHE A 75 11.11 3.86 -6.18
C PHE A 75 10.86 3.29 -4.79
N ALA A 76 11.13 4.06 -3.73
CA ALA A 76 10.88 3.63 -2.36
C ALA A 76 9.40 3.34 -2.09
N ASN A 77 8.48 4.17 -2.60
CA ASN A 77 7.04 3.94 -2.44
C ASN A 77 6.57 2.70 -3.19
N ILE A 78 7.02 2.50 -4.45
CA ILE A 78 6.68 1.31 -5.24
C ILE A 78 7.21 0.05 -4.55
N LEU A 79 8.45 0.08 -4.06
CA LEU A 79 9.06 -1.03 -3.35
C LEU A 79 8.31 -1.37 -2.06
N THR A 80 7.96 -0.35 -1.26
CA THR A 80 7.16 -0.52 -0.05
C THR A 80 5.79 -1.15 -0.33
N LEU A 81 5.06 -0.63 -1.34
CA LEU A 81 3.76 -1.15 -1.73
C LEU A 81 3.86 -2.60 -2.22
N GLY A 82 4.73 -2.84 -3.20
CA GLY A 82 4.90 -4.17 -3.79
C GLY A 82 5.31 -5.21 -2.75
N THR A 83 6.23 -4.89 -1.84
CA THR A 83 6.63 -5.82 -0.77
C THR A 83 5.47 -6.11 0.18
N ALA A 84 4.71 -5.09 0.59
CA ALA A 84 3.55 -5.29 1.47
C ALA A 84 2.47 -6.17 0.79
N ASP A 85 2.13 -5.88 -0.46
CA ASP A 85 1.11 -6.63 -1.21
C ASP A 85 1.52 -8.08 -1.42
N ILE A 86 2.79 -8.34 -1.78
CA ILE A 86 3.32 -9.70 -1.95
C ILE A 86 3.27 -10.47 -0.63
N MET A 87 3.68 -9.85 0.49
CA MET A 87 3.62 -10.50 1.80
C MET A 87 2.20 -10.93 2.17
N ILE A 88 1.22 -10.05 1.98
CA ILE A 88 -0.18 -10.37 2.28
C ILE A 88 -0.74 -11.42 1.30
N TYR A 89 -0.41 -11.31 0.02
CA TYR A 89 -0.83 -12.29 -0.99
C TYR A 89 -0.32 -13.70 -0.68
N ILE A 90 0.96 -13.84 -0.33
CA ILE A 90 1.56 -15.12 0.07
C ILE A 90 0.86 -15.65 1.33
N GLY A 91 0.64 -14.78 2.33
CA GLY A 91 -0.12 -15.13 3.53
C GLY A 91 -1.50 -15.66 3.21
N GLY A 92 -2.25 -14.99 2.32
CA GLY A 92 -3.56 -15.46 1.88
C GLY A 92 -3.52 -16.81 1.16
N CYS A 93 -2.49 -17.07 0.35
CA CYS A 93 -2.32 -18.38 -0.31
C CYS A 93 -2.07 -19.50 0.70
N LEU A 94 -1.28 -19.23 1.74
CA LEU A 94 -1.03 -20.18 2.84
C LEU A 94 -2.32 -20.50 3.59
N PHE A 95 -3.14 -19.50 3.91
CA PHE A 95 -4.42 -19.70 4.61
C PHE A 95 -5.47 -20.41 3.75
N LYS A 96 -5.53 -20.12 2.45
CA LYS A 96 -6.43 -20.81 1.51
C LYS A 96 -6.02 -22.27 1.29
N GLY A 97 -4.75 -22.63 1.52
CA GLY A 97 -4.21 -23.94 1.16
C GLY A 97 -4.02 -24.11 -0.35
N GLY A 98 -3.70 -23.03 -1.06
CA GLY A 98 -3.50 -23.06 -2.51
C GLY A 98 -3.37 -21.67 -3.13
N TYR A 99 -3.12 -21.63 -4.43
CA TYR A 99 -2.93 -20.37 -5.15
C TYR A 99 -4.24 -19.58 -5.28
N MET A 100 -4.16 -18.27 -5.05
CA MET A 100 -5.22 -17.32 -5.40
C MET A 100 -4.98 -16.79 -6.81
N ASP A 101 -6.01 -16.22 -7.44
CA ASP A 101 -5.82 -15.56 -8.74
C ASP A 101 -4.98 -14.28 -8.53
N VAL A 102 -3.90 -14.12 -9.29
CA VAL A 102 -2.99 -12.97 -9.20
C VAL A 102 -3.56 -11.76 -9.93
N LYS A 103 -4.46 -11.95 -10.91
CA LYS A 103 -4.95 -10.86 -11.79
C LYS A 103 -5.52 -9.66 -11.00
N PRO A 104 -6.39 -9.83 -9.98
CA PRO A 104 -6.90 -8.70 -9.21
C PRO A 104 -5.79 -7.94 -8.47
N GLY A 105 -4.81 -8.66 -7.91
CA GLY A 105 -3.66 -8.08 -7.22
C GLY A 105 -2.75 -7.30 -8.14
N PHE A 106 -2.56 -7.75 -9.39
CA PHE A 106 -1.79 -6.99 -10.38
C PHE A 106 -2.47 -5.67 -10.74
N VAL A 107 -3.80 -5.67 -10.95
CA VAL A 107 -4.57 -4.45 -11.21
C VAL A 107 -4.50 -3.50 -10.00
N MET A 108 -4.63 -4.03 -8.79
CA MET A 108 -4.50 -3.27 -7.55
C MET A 108 -3.13 -2.58 -7.44
N ALA A 109 -2.04 -3.34 -7.66
CA ALA A 109 -0.67 -2.84 -7.58
C ALA A 109 -0.40 -1.72 -8.60
N LEU A 110 -0.95 -1.85 -9.82
CA LEU A 110 -0.88 -0.79 -10.83
C LEU A 110 -1.60 0.48 -10.36
N LEU A 111 -2.81 0.36 -9.82
CA LEU A 111 -3.57 1.51 -9.31
C LEU A 111 -2.87 2.19 -8.13
N GLN A 112 -2.38 1.41 -7.18
CA GLN A 112 -1.60 1.92 -6.04
C GLN A 112 -0.31 2.61 -6.51
N GLY A 113 0.39 2.05 -7.50
CA GLY A 113 1.57 2.66 -8.10
C GLY A 113 1.27 4.01 -8.76
N ILE A 114 0.17 4.10 -9.53
CA ILE A 114 -0.28 5.36 -10.17
C ILE A 114 -0.67 6.38 -9.11
N CYS A 115 -1.40 5.99 -8.07
CA CYS A 115 -1.77 6.86 -6.95
C CYS A 115 -0.52 7.37 -6.21
N ALA A 116 0.43 6.49 -5.89
CA ALA A 116 1.68 6.88 -5.23
C ALA A 116 2.49 7.86 -6.10
N LEU A 117 2.61 7.59 -7.41
CA LEU A 117 3.23 8.49 -8.37
C LEU A 117 2.57 9.87 -8.38
N ALA A 118 1.24 9.92 -8.50
CA ALA A 118 0.49 11.17 -8.53
C ALA A 118 0.71 12.01 -7.25
N VAL A 119 0.65 11.36 -6.08
CA VAL A 119 0.86 12.02 -4.78
C VAL A 119 2.29 12.54 -4.64
N VAL A 120 3.29 11.74 -5.04
CA VAL A 120 4.70 12.15 -4.99
C VAL A 120 4.98 13.30 -5.97
N LEU A 121 4.44 13.27 -7.18
CA LEU A 121 4.60 14.35 -8.17
C LEU A 121 3.93 15.64 -7.70
N TRP A 122 2.76 15.56 -7.08
CA TRP A 122 2.08 16.69 -6.46
C TRP A 122 2.91 17.29 -5.32
N ALA A 123 3.38 16.45 -4.39
CA ALA A 123 4.17 16.90 -3.24
C ALA A 123 5.49 17.54 -3.67
N THR A 124 6.17 16.97 -4.68
CA THR A 124 7.45 17.46 -5.16
C THR A 124 7.35 18.71 -6.05
N ARG A 125 6.23 18.92 -6.76
CA ARG A 125 5.94 20.19 -7.46
C ARG A 125 5.77 21.35 -6.48
N GLN A 126 5.12 21.13 -5.35
CA GLN A 126 4.88 22.18 -4.35
C GLN A 126 6.12 22.61 -3.56
N ASN A 127 7.19 21.81 -3.60
CA ASN A 127 8.47 22.14 -2.96
C ASN A 127 9.42 22.89 -3.90
N ALA A 128 9.09 22.99 -5.20
CA ALA A 128 9.86 23.72 -6.20
C ALA A 128 9.38 25.17 -6.42
N LYS A 129 8.29 25.57 -5.74
CA LYS A 129 7.79 26.94 -5.64
C LYS A 129 8.13 27.48 -4.25
#